data_AF-A0A6V7RLJ0-F1
#
_entry.id   AF-A0A6V7RLJ0-F1
#
_cell.length_a   1.000
_cell.length_b   1.000
_cell.length_c   1.000
_cell.angle_alpha   90.00
_cell.angle_beta   90.00
_cell.angle_gamma   90.00
#
_symmetry.space_group_name_H-M   'P 1'
#
loop_
_entity.id
_entity.type
_entity.pdbx_description
1 polymer ?
#
loop_
_entity_poly.entity_id
_entity_poly.type
_entity_poly.pdbx_seq_one_letter_code
_entity_poly.pdbx_strand_id
1 'polypeptide(L)'
;MDLYWYMMAMVVPATTVVVFTRLTRHKYVAVMLTFILFGASIYRGFYPSEWVIYIDSASIFVGYIIVEIFELDNFNSEDEE
;
A
#
# COMPACT_ATOMS: atom_id res chain seq x y z
N MET A 1 18.83 6.38 -14.64
CA MET A 1 17.65 7.14 -14.15
C MET A 1 16.75 6.15 -13.40
N ASP A 2 17.35 5.41 -12.46
CA ASP A 2 16.74 4.21 -11.89
C ASP A 2 16.27 4.46 -10.46
N LEU A 3 16.95 5.39 -9.77
CA LEU A 3 16.59 5.85 -8.43
C LEU A 3 15.14 6.33 -8.33
N TYR A 4 14.63 7.00 -9.37
CA TYR A 4 13.23 7.47 -9.41
C TYR A 4 12.24 6.30 -9.26
N TRP A 5 12.46 5.21 -9.98
CA TRP A 5 11.58 4.03 -9.91
C TRP A 5 11.60 3.38 -8.53
N TYR A 6 12.77 3.28 -7.91
CA TYR A 6 12.89 2.75 -6.54
C TYR A 6 12.22 3.65 -5.50
N MET A 7 12.35 4.98 -5.63
CA MET A 7 11.67 5.91 -4.75
C MET A 7 10.15 5.81 -4.87
N MET A 8 9.63 5.71 -6.10
CA MET A 8 8.20 5.55 -6.33
C MET A 8 7.66 4.23 -5.77
N ALA A 9 8.38 3.12 -5.98
CA ALA A 9 8.02 1.81 -5.42
C ALA A 9 8.02 1.78 -3.89
N MET A 10 8.79 2.66 -3.22
CA MET A 10 8.73 2.77 -1.76
C MET A 10 7.54 3.60 -1.28
N VAL A 11 7.14 4.66 -1.99
CA VAL A 11 6.17 5.64 -1.47
C VAL A 11 4.75 5.36 -1.94
N VAL A 12 4.58 5.03 -3.22
CA VAL A 12 3.27 4.91 -3.87
C VAL A 12 2.43 3.78 -3.27
N PRO A 13 2.90 2.53 -3.19
CA PRO A 13 2.10 1.44 -2.63
C PRO A 13 1.75 1.66 -1.15
N ALA A 14 2.71 2.03 -0.29
CA ALA A 14 2.42 2.33 1.13
C ALA A 14 1.34 3.41 1.29
N THR A 15 1.45 4.51 0.55
CA THR A 15 0.45 5.59 0.58
C THR A 15 -0.91 5.10 0.09
N THR A 16 -0.94 4.25 -0.95
CA THR A 16 -2.16 3.66 -1.48
C THR A 16 -2.87 2.79 -0.43
N VAL A 17 -2.14 1.96 0.33
CA VAL A 17 -2.71 1.16 1.43
C VAL A 17 -3.37 2.06 2.47
N VAL A 18 -2.71 3.14 2.88
CA VAL A 18 -3.23 4.09 3.88
C VAL A 18 -4.51 4.78 3.38
N VAL A 19 -4.49 5.30 2.14
CA VAL A 19 -5.65 5.98 1.53
C VAL A 19 -6.82 5.02 1.36
N PHE A 20 -6.57 3.80 0.87
CA PHE A 20 -7.62 2.80 0.72
C PHE A 20 -8.17 2.36 2.06
N THR A 21 -7.36 2.24 3.10
CA THR A 21 -7.85 1.91 4.44
C THR A 21 -8.82 2.95 4.94
N ARG A 22 -8.50 4.24 4.75
CA ARG A 22 -9.42 5.33 5.09
C ARG A 22 -10.70 5.31 4.25
N LEU A 23 -10.62 4.96 2.98
CA LEU A 23 -11.77 4.91 2.08
C LEU A 23 -12.70 3.72 2.37
N THR A 24 -12.14 2.54 2.67
CA THR A 24 -12.91 1.31 2.90
C THR A 24 -13.28 1.11 4.36
N ARG A 25 -12.66 1.86 5.28
CA ARG A 25 -12.70 1.64 6.75
C ARG A 25 -12.37 0.19 7.12
N HIS A 26 -11.58 -0.50 6.29
CA HIS A 26 -11.22 -1.91 6.50
C HIS A 26 -9.83 -2.21 5.95
N LYS A 27 -8.86 -2.43 6.85
CA LYS A 27 -7.44 -2.63 6.50
C LYS A 27 -7.20 -3.78 5.53
N TYR A 28 -7.87 -4.91 5.73
CA TYR A 28 -7.68 -6.07 4.84
C TYR A 28 -8.18 -5.83 3.41
N VAL A 29 -9.27 -5.07 3.24
CA VAL A 29 -9.82 -4.75 1.91
C VAL A 29 -8.86 -3.80 1.20
N ALA A 30 -8.29 -2.83 1.92
CA ALA A 30 -7.32 -1.89 1.38
C ALA A 30 -6.04 -2.57 0.88
N VAL A 31 -5.48 -3.48 1.67
CA VAL A 31 -4.31 -4.26 1.24
C VAL A 31 -4.64 -5.11 0.02
N MET A 32 -5.81 -5.78 0.00
CA MET A 32 -6.22 -6.60 -1.15
C MET A 32 -6.35 -5.76 -2.43
N LEU A 33 -6.99 -4.59 -2.36
CA LEU A 33 -7.11 -3.68 -3.50
C LEU A 33 -5.75 -3.20 -3.99
N THR A 34 -4.83 -2.88 -3.07
CA THR A 34 -3.47 -2.48 -3.41
C THR A 34 -2.71 -3.62 -4.10
N PHE A 35 -2.91 -4.86 -3.64
CA PHE A 35 -2.31 -6.05 -4.24
C PHE A 35 -2.84 -6.32 -5.66
N ILE A 36 -4.13 -6.05 -5.91
CA ILE A 36 -4.72 -6.14 -7.26
C ILE A 36 -4.08 -5.11 -8.19
N LEU A 37 -3.93 -3.86 -7.75
CA LEU A 37 -3.26 -2.81 -8.53
C LEU A 37 -1.79 -3.15 -8.80
N PHE A 38 -1.09 -3.68 -7.80
CA PHE A 38 0.27 -4.18 -7.94
C PHE A 38 0.37 -5.27 -9.01
N GLY A 39 -0.48 -6.29 -8.96
CA GLY A 39 -0.54 -7.36 -9.96
C GLY A 39 -0.87 -6.83 -11.37
N ALA A 40 -1.80 -5.88 -11.48
CA ALA A 40 -2.12 -5.24 -12.75
C ALA A 40 -0.94 -4.43 -13.31
N SER A 41 -0.16 -3.79 -12.44
CA SER A 41 1.05 -3.05 -12.80
C SER A 41 2.14 -3.97 -13.37
N ILE A 42 2.32 -5.16 -12.76
CA ILE A 42 3.23 -6.19 -13.28
C ILE A 42 2.75 -6.68 -14.65
N TYR A 43 1.45 -7.00 -14.79
CA TYR A 43 0.89 -7.49 -16.05
C TYR A 43 1.10 -6.49 -17.20
N ARG A 44 1.08 -5.20 -16.91
CA ARG A 44 1.29 -4.14 -17.90
C ARG A 44 2.76 -3.86 -18.22
N GLY A 45 3.70 -4.47 -17.49
CA GLY A 45 5.14 -4.31 -17.72
C GLY A 45 5.69 -2.95 -17.28
N PHE A 46 5.07 -2.30 -16.29
CA PHE A 46 5.53 -0.99 -15.78
C PHE A 46 6.82 -1.05 -14.96
N TYR A 47 7.31 -2.26 -14.63
CA TYR A 47 8.50 -2.44 -13.82
C TYR A 47 9.74 -2.62 -14.71
N PRO A 48 10.70 -1.67 -14.68
CA PRO A 48 11.93 -1.80 -15.46
C PRO A 48 12.92 -2.82 -14.88
N SER A 49 12.74 -3.26 -13.63
CA SER A 49 13.60 -4.23 -12.96
C SER A 49 12.81 -5.05 -11.93
N GLU A 50 13.15 -6.32 -11.78
CA GLU A 50 12.61 -7.22 -10.75
C GLU A 50 12.85 -6.71 -9.32
N TRP A 51 13.95 -5.98 -9.09
CA TRP A 51 14.24 -5.38 -7.78
C TRP A 51 13.19 -4.35 -7.35
N VAL A 52 12.60 -3.63 -8.29
CA VAL A 52 11.55 -2.64 -8.01
C VAL A 52 10.30 -3.36 -7.52
N ILE A 53 9.98 -4.55 -8.05
CA ILE A 53 8.84 -5.37 -7.65
C ILE A 53 8.99 -5.83 -6.19
N TYR A 54 10.19 -6.27 -5.80
CA TYR A 54 10.46 -6.65 -4.40
C TYR A 54 10.29 -5.48 -3.45
N ILE A 55 10.83 -4.31 -3.79
CA ILE A 55 10.70 -3.09 -2.98
C ILE A 55 9.24 -2.63 -2.89
N ASP A 56 8.49 -2.73 -3.99
CA ASP A 56 7.07 -2.37 -4.02
C ASP A 56 6.25 -3.28 -3.08
N SER A 57 6.47 -4.59 -3.14
CA SER A 57 5.81 -5.55 -2.23
C SER A 57 6.18 -5.33 -0.75
N ALA A 58 7.45 -4.99 -0.47
CA ALA A 58 7.89 -4.63 0.88
C ALA A 58 7.23 -3.33 1.36
N SER A 59 7.03 -2.37 0.47
CA SER A 59 6.34 -1.12 0.80
C SER A 59 4.85 -1.33 1.09
N ILE A 60 4.16 -2.24 0.40
CA ILE A 60 2.78 -2.63 0.78
C ILE A 60 2.75 -3.14 2.22
N PHE A 61 3.73 -3.95 2.63
CA PHE A 61 3.83 -4.45 4.01
C PHE A 61 4.10 -3.32 5.01
N VAL A 62 4.97 -2.37 4.69
CA VAL A 62 5.19 -1.17 5.51
C VAL A 62 3.91 -0.33 5.63
N GLY A 63 3.16 -0.17 4.53
CA GLY A 63 1.87 0.52 4.53
C GLY A 63 0.84 -0.15 5.46
N TYR A 64 0.82 -1.48 5.48
CA TYR A 64 -0.02 -2.24 6.43
C TYR A 64 0.40 -1.99 7.88
N ILE A 65 1.70 -2.01 8.18
CA ILE A 65 2.20 -1.70 9.53
C ILE A 65 1.81 -0.29 9.96
N ILE A 66 1.93 0.70 9.06
CA ILE A 66 1.51 2.08 9.35
C ILE A 66 0.02 2.12 9.70
N VAL A 67 -0.82 1.46 8.89
CA VAL A 67 -2.27 1.37 9.17
C VAL A 67 -2.55 0.76 10.54
N GLU A 68 -1.85 -0.30 10.91
CA GLU A 68 -2.00 -1.00 12.19
C GLU A 68 -1.58 -0.11 13.36
N ILE A 69 -0.42 0.57 13.27
CA ILE A 69 0.11 1.44 14.33
C ILE A 69 -0.82 2.63 14.61
N PHE A 70 -1.41 3.20 13.56
CA PHE A 70 -2.28 4.37 13.69
C PHE A 70 -3.77 4.01 13.80
N GLU A 71 -4.10 2.71 13.91
CA GLU A 71 -5.47 2.21 14.03
C GLU A 71 -6.45 2.86 13.03
N LEU A 72 -5.99 3.03 11.78
CA LEU A 72 -6.72 3.85 10.79
C LEU A 72 -8.04 3.24 10.33
N ASP A 73 -8.29 1.97 10.68
CA ASP A 73 -9.54 1.25 10.44
C ASP A 73 -10.52 1.32 11.63
N ASN A 74 -10.07 1.79 12.80
CA ASN A 74 -10.80 1.71 14.08
C ASN A 74 -11.69 2.94 14.36
N PHE A 75 -12.29 3.51 13.31
CA PHE A 75 -13.17 4.70 13.41
C PHE A 75 -14.54 4.40 14.04
N ASN A 76 -14.70 3.37 14.87
CA ASN A 76 -15.99 2.99 15.46
C ASN A 76 -15.95 2.84 16.99
N SER A 77 -14.86 3.24 17.64
CA SER A 77 -14.69 3.06 19.09
C SER A 77 -14.41 4.35 19.88
N GLU A 78 -14.35 5.52 19.23
CA GLU A 78 -14.15 6.81 19.93
C GLU A 78 -15.45 7.60 20.19
N ASP A 79 -16.61 7.13 19.70
CA ASP A 79 -17.91 7.80 19.90
C ASP A 79 -18.70 7.26 21.13
N GLU A 80 -18.09 6.43 21.98
CA GLU A 80 -18.73 5.82 23.17
C GLU A 80 -18.05 6.11 24.54
N GLU A 81 -17.25 7.17 24.67
CA GLU A 81 -16.84 7.72 26.00
C GLU A 81 -17.40 9.12 26.29
#